data_AF-A0A7W1ANR2-F1
#
_entry.id   AF-A0A7W1ANR2-F1
#
_cell.length_a   1.000
_cell.length_b   1.000
_cell.length_c   1.000
_cell.angle_alpha   90.00
_cell.angle_beta   90.00
_cell.angle_gamma   90.00
#
_symmetry.space_group_name_H-M   'P 1'
#
loop_
_entity.id
_entity.type
_entity.pdbx_description
1 polymer ?
#
loop_
_entity_poly.entity_id
_entity_poly.type
_entity_poly.pdbx_seq_one_letter_code
_entity_poly.pdbx_strand_id
1 'polypeptide(L)' 'MPAVMIYVQHLLGIGHLMRARQIAQALADVGFEVHLVSGGMPIGGRLPRGVQTVQLPPIRVDDASFTPLR' A
#
# COMPACT_ATOMS: atom_id res chain seq x y z
N MET A 1 -8.27 -18.55 -10.05
CA MET A 1 -7.19 -18.26 -9.06
C MET A 1 -7.82 -17.44 -7.95
N PRO A 2 -7.49 -17.67 -6.67
CA PRO A 2 -8.02 -16.85 -5.57
C PRO A 2 -7.51 -15.40 -5.67
N ALA A 3 -8.39 -14.46 -5.35
CA ALA A 3 -8.09 -13.02 -5.37
C ALA A 3 -7.93 -12.50 -3.94
N VAL A 4 -6.95 -11.61 -3.73
CA VAL A 4 -6.66 -10.96 -2.44
C VAL A 4 -6.53 -9.45 -2.64
N MET A 5 -7.26 -8.69 -1.82
CA MET A 5 -7.07 -7.26 -1.69
C MET A 5 -6.35 -6.95 -0.38
N ILE A 6 -5.24 -6.23 -0.46
CA ILE A 6 -4.51 -5.68 0.69
C ILE A 6 -4.71 -4.17 0.69
N TYR A 7 -5.40 -3.67 1.70
CA TYR A 7 -5.45 -2.24 1.97
C TYR A 7 -4.39 -1.86 3.01
N VAL A 8 -3.66 -0.76 2.76
CA VAL A 8 -2.69 -0.20 3.71
C VAL A 8 -2.84 1.31 3.79
N GLN A 9 -2.91 1.83 5.02
CA GLN A 9 -2.90 3.26 5.30
C GLN A 9 -1.57 3.68 5.94
N HIS A 10 -0.93 4.71 5.39
CA HIS A 10 0.27 5.34 5.95
C HIS A 10 0.11 6.87 5.97
N LEU A 11 0.13 7.45 7.17
CA LEU A 11 -0.14 8.88 7.36
C LEU A 11 1.10 9.73 7.71
N LEU A 12 2.05 9.14 8.44
CA LEU A 12 3.27 9.84 8.91
C LEU A 12 4.55 9.29 8.27
N GLY A 13 4.60 7.97 8.03
CA GLY A 13 5.77 7.32 7.45
C GLY A 13 5.39 6.04 6.71
N ILE A 14 6.29 5.52 5.88
CA ILE A 14 5.98 4.52 4.84
C ILE A 14 6.17 3.06 5.27
N GLY A 15 6.48 2.80 6.55
CA GLY A 15 6.84 1.46 7.02
C GLY A 15 5.75 0.40 6.78
N HIS A 16 4.48 0.77 6.95
CA HIS A 16 3.37 -0.16 6.68
C HIS A 16 3.26 -0.50 5.20
N LEU A 17 3.37 0.49 4.32
CA LEU A 17 3.35 0.28 2.87
C LEU A 17 4.49 -0.66 2.43
N MET A 18 5.70 -0.48 2.95
CA MET A 18 6.85 -1.33 2.59
C MET A 18 6.67 -2.80 2.99
N ARG A 19 6.02 -3.06 4.13
CA ARG A 19 5.68 -4.43 4.56
C ARG A 19 4.54 -5.01 3.73
N ALA A 20 3.49 -4.23 3.47
CA ALA A 20 2.37 -4.65 2.64
C ALA A 20 2.82 -5.03 1.21
N ARG A 21 3.77 -4.28 0.62
CA ARG A 21 4.37 -4.59 -0.69
C ARG A 21 5.06 -5.95 -0.72
N GLN A 22 5.76 -6.34 0.35
CA GLN A 22 6.43 -7.64 0.43
C GLN A 22 5.43 -8.78 0.50
N ILE A 23 4.36 -8.63 1.29
CA ILE A 23 3.27 -9.61 1.38
C ILE A 23 2.57 -9.74 0.03
N ALA A 24 2.25 -8.60 -0.62
CA ALA A 24 1.60 -8.59 -1.91
C ALA A 24 2.44 -9.30 -2.98
N GLN A 25 3.75 -9.07 -3.00
CA GLN A 25 4.67 -9.76 -3.92
C GLN A 25 4.67 -11.27 -3.65
N ALA A 26 4.81 -11.69 -2.39
CA ALA A 26 4.83 -13.11 -2.05
C ALA A 26 3.54 -13.85 -2.46
N LEU A 27 2.38 -13.20 -2.32
CA LEU A 27 1.10 -13.75 -2.78
C LEU A 27 1.03 -13.84 -4.31
N ALA A 28 1.50 -12.82 -5.02
CA ALA A 28 1.54 -12.84 -6.48
C ALA A 28 2.50 -13.93 -7.00
N ASP A 29 3.64 -14.13 -6.33
CA ASP A 29 4.64 -15.13 -6.67
C ASP A 29 4.10 -16.57 -6.58
N VAL A 30 3.11 -16.81 -5.70
CA VAL A 30 2.43 -18.12 -5.56
C VAL A 30 1.10 -18.20 -6.33
N GLY A 31 0.84 -17.25 -7.23
CA GLY A 31 -0.24 -17.31 -8.22
C GLY A 31 -1.59 -16.74 -7.78
N PHE A 32 -1.62 -15.85 -6.79
CA PHE A 32 -2.84 -15.11 -6.44
C PHE A 32 -3.03 -13.91 -7.38
N GLU A 33 -4.28 -13.54 -7.63
CA GLU A 33 -4.58 -12.20 -8.15
C GLU A 33 -4.54 -11.20 -6.99
N VAL A 34 -3.58 -10.28 -7.01
CA VAL A 34 -3.33 -9.38 -5.87
C VAL A 34 -3.60 -7.93 -6.24
N HIS A 35 -4.42 -7.28 -5.41
CA HIS A 35 -4.66 -5.84 -5.45
C HIS A 35 -4.09 -5.19 -4.18
N LEU A 36 -3.10 -4.31 -4.32
CA LEU A 36 -2.55 -3.50 -3.24
C LEU A 36 -3.14 -2.09 -3.29
N VAL A 37 -4.05 -1.78 -2.38
CA VAL A 37 -4.71 -0.48 -2.24
C VAL A 37 -3.97 0.36 -1.20
N SER A 38 -3.41 1.48 -1.63
CA SER A 38 -2.55 2.37 -0.85
C SER A 38 -3.30 3.66 -0.50
N GLY A 39 -3.59 3.84 0.79
CA GLY A 39 -4.05 5.10 1.39
C GLY A 39 -2.89 5.83 2.04
N GLY A 40 -2.65 7.08 1.65
CA GLY A 40 -1.48 7.84 2.08
C GLY A 40 -0.87 8.62 0.93
N MET A 41 0.26 9.29 1.16
CA MET A 41 0.99 9.95 0.07
C MET A 41 1.48 8.92 -0.96
N PRO A 42 1.34 9.19 -2.27
CA PRO A 42 1.92 8.34 -3.31
C PRO A 42 3.44 8.24 -3.13
N ILE A 43 3.96 7.02 -3.11
CA ILE A 43 5.39 6.76 -2.98
C ILE A 43 5.93 6.26 -4.31
N GLY A 44 6.92 6.96 -4.85
CA GLY A 44 7.62 6.56 -6.07
C GLY A 44 8.37 5.24 -5.92
N GLY A 45 8.90 4.75 -7.04
CA GLY A 45 9.71 3.54 -7.09
C GLY A 45 9.00 2.33 -7.70
N ARG A 46 9.74 1.22 -7.80
CA ARG A 46 9.32 0.06 -8.59
C ARG A 46 8.17 -0.70 -7.95
N LEU A 47 7.00 -0.65 -8.58
CA LEU A 47 5.81 -1.43 -8.18
C LEU A 47 6.13 -2.94 -8.12
N PRO A 48 5.50 -3.70 -7.19
CA PRO A 48 5.67 -5.14 -7.15
C PRO A 48 5.17 -5.76 -8.47
N ARG A 49 5.92 -6.73 -9.02
CA ARG A 49 5.55 -7.39 -10.28
C ARG A 49 4.37 -8.32 -10.02
N GLY A 50 3.40 -8.35 -10.93
CA GLY A 50 2.21 -9.21 -10.78
C GLY A 50 1.20 -8.72 -9.74
N VAL A 51 1.40 -7.53 -9.16
CA VAL A 51 0.48 -6.90 -8.20
C VAL A 51 -0.17 -5.68 -8.85
N GLN A 52 -1.49 -5.64 -8.86
CA GLN A 52 -2.24 -4.45 -9.26
C GLN A 52 -2.19 -3.45 -8.10
N THR A 53 -1.63 -2.26 -8.33
CA THR A 53 -1.52 -1.24 -7.27
C THR A 53 -2.52 -0.13 -7.52
N VAL A 54 -3.34 0.18 -6.51
CA VAL A 54 -4.34 1.25 -6.55
C VAL A 54 -3.95 2.31 -5.51
N GLN A 55 -3.72 3.54 -5.96
CA GLN A 55 -3.48 4.66 -5.06
C GLN A 55 -4.80 5.40 -4.81
N LEU A 56 -5.17 5.55 -3.54
CA LEU A 56 -6.32 6.36 -3.11
C LEU A 56 -5.99 7.85 -3.10
N PRO A 57 -6.98 8.76 -2.94
CA PRO A 57 -6.71 10.18 -2.73
C PRO A 57 -5.61 10.39 -1.68
N PRO A 58 -4.57 11.19 -1.99
CA PRO A 58 -3.47 11.42 -1.08
C PRO A 58 -3.96 11.99 0.26
N ILE A 59 -3.40 11.46 1.34
CA ILE A 59 -3.69 11.95 2.69
C ILE A 59 -2.47 11.72 3.59
N ARG A 60 -2.24 12.63 4.53
CA ARG A 60 -1.16 12.58 5.52
C ARG A 60 -1.58 13.26 6.80
N VAL A 61 -0.73 13.11 7.82
CA VAL A 61 -0.74 13.94 9.02
C VAL A 61 0.51 14.81 9.04
N ASP A 62 0.48 15.89 9.81
CA ASP A 62 1.65 16.75 9.98
C ASP A 62 2.68 16.14 10.92
N ASP A 63 2.20 15.48 11.98
CA ASP A 63 3.01 14.96 13.06
C ASP A 63 2.39 13.70 13.72
N ALA A 64 3.01 13.26 14.81
CA ALA A 64 2.60 12.07 15.55
C ALA A 64 1.31 12.25 16.38
N SER A 65 0.66 13.43 16.35
CA SER A 65 -0.68 13.60 16.93
C SER A 65 -1.79 13.04 16.04
N PHE A 66 -1.47 12.71 14.77
CA PHE A 66 -2.39 12.20 13.77
C PHE A 66 -3.60 13.10 13.47
N THR A 67 -3.47 14.40 13.75
CA THR A 67 -4.48 15.41 13.44
C THR A 67 -3.79 16.75 13.12
N PRO A 68 -4.31 17.58 12.20
CA PRO A 68 -5.40 17.27 11.26
C PRO A 68 -4.94 16.33 10.14
N LEU A 69 -5.91 15.67 9.49
CA LEU A 69 -5.69 14.98 8.22
C LEU A 69 -5.67 15.99 7.07
N ARG A 70 -4.71 15.87 6.16
CA ARG A 70 -4.54 16.77 5.01
C ARG A 70 -4.12 16.02 3.75
#